data_AF-A0A954YGU0-F1
#
_entry.id   AF-A0A954YGU0-F1
#
_cell.length_a   1.000
_cell.length_b   1.000
_cell.length_c   1.000
_cell.angle_alpha   90.00
_cell.angle_beta   90.00
_cell.angle_gamma   90.00
#
_symmetry.space_group_name_H-M   'P 1'
#
loop_
_entity.id
_entity.type
_entity.pdbx_description
1 polymer ?
#
loop_
_entity_poly.entity_id
_entity_poly.type
_entity_poly.pdbx_seq_one_letter_code
_entity_poly.pdbx_strand_id
1 'polypeptide(L)' 'MGRSQEAALNRTFEQIKLTNLLSFGPDTPALELLPLNVLVGPNGSGKSNLFSALSILQAAPSKITRPIR' A
#
# COMPACT_ATOMS: atom_id res chain seq x y z
N MET A 1 -11.41 -30.26 -15.24
CA MET A 1 -11.94 -28.91 -14.98
C MET A 1 -12.22 -28.82 -13.50
N GLY A 2 -11.25 -28.35 -12.73
CA GLY A 2 -11.29 -28.46 -11.27
C GLY A 2 -10.01 -27.93 -10.65
N ARG A 3 -10.05 -26.66 -10.28
CA ARG A 3 -9.32 -26.10 -9.14
C ARG A 3 -10.24 -25.04 -8.53
N SER A 4 -10.78 -25.38 -7.35
CA SER A 4 -10.98 -24.52 -6.19
C SER A 4 -11.64 -23.16 -6.46
N GLN A 5 -12.92 -22.94 -6.16
CA GLN A 5 -13.37 -22.64 -4.80
C GLN A 5 -12.24 -22.10 -3.90
N GLU A 6 -11.98 -20.81 -3.98
CA GLU A 6 -11.56 -20.06 -2.80
C GLU A 6 -12.25 -18.71 -2.91
N ALA A 7 -13.08 -18.39 -1.92
CA ALA A 7 -13.82 -17.13 -1.89
C ALA A 7 -12.88 -15.99 -2.27
N ALA A 8 -13.28 -15.15 -3.23
CA ALA A 8 -12.62 -13.87 -3.41
C ALA A 8 -12.76 -13.13 -2.07
N LEU A 9 -11.75 -13.25 -1.21
CA LEU A 9 -11.62 -12.45 -0.01
C LEU A 9 -11.74 -11.01 -0.51
N ASN A 10 -12.79 -10.30 -0.12
CA ASN A 10 -12.96 -8.89 -0.43
C ASN A 10 -11.76 -8.15 0.15
N ARG A 11 -10.71 -7.93 -0.66
CA ARG A 11 -9.50 -7.24 -0.24
C ARG A 11 -9.81 -5.74 -0.23
N THR A 12 -9.51 -5.09 0.90
CA THR A 12 -9.68 -3.64 1.04
C THR A 12 -8.71 -2.86 0.15
N PHE A 13 -7.53 -3.42 -0.09
CA PHE A 13 -6.54 -2.90 -1.04
C PHE A 13 -5.94 -4.07 -1.85
N GLU A 14 -5.89 -3.93 -3.17
CA GLU A 14 -5.28 -4.92 -4.07
C GLU A 14 -3.81 -4.63 -4.33
N GLN A 15 -3.46 -3.36 -4.48
CA GLN A 15 -2.10 -2.90 -4.74
C GLN A 15 -1.93 -1.45 -4.31
N ILE A 16 -0.69 -1.05 -4.06
CA ILE A 16 -0.30 0.35 -3.82
C ILE A 16 0.87 0.73 -4.73
N LYS A 17 0.76 1.88 -5.40
CA LYS A 17 1.86 2.47 -6.19
C LYS A 17 2.31 3.75 -5.53
N LEU A 18 3.60 3.84 -5.24
CA LEU A 18 4.25 5.00 -4.65
C LEU A 18 5.21 5.58 -5.68
N THR A 19 4.96 6.82 -6.11
CA THR A 19 5.75 7.49 -7.16
C THR A 19 6.35 8.75 -6.59
N ASN A 20 7.69 8.87 -6.59
CA ASN A 20 8.42 10.03 -6.08
C ASN A 20 8.03 10.40 -4.63
N LEU A 21 7.86 9.39 -3.77
CA LEU A 21 7.47 9.58 -2.38
C LEU A 21 8.52 8.96 -1.45
N LEU A 22 9.14 9.78 -0.59
CA LEU A 22 10.19 9.34 0.35
C LEU A 22 11.31 8.56 -0.38
N SER A 23 11.50 7.28 -0.07
CA SER A 23 12.50 6.41 -0.72
C SER A 23 11.99 5.70 -1.99
N PHE A 24 10.75 5.96 -2.42
CA PHE A 24 10.16 5.34 -3.62
C PHE A 24 10.32 6.28 -4.82
N GLY A 25 11.26 5.93 -5.71
CA GLY A 25 11.56 6.68 -6.94
C GLY A 25 10.49 6.53 -8.04
N PRO A 26 10.71 7.15 -9.21
CA PRO A 26 9.72 7.22 -10.29
C PRO A 26 9.38 5.85 -10.89
N ASP A 27 10.36 4.95 -10.93
CA ASP A 27 10.23 3.61 -11.51
C ASP A 27 9.88 2.54 -10.47
N THR A 28 9.46 2.95 -9.26
CA THR A 28 9.02 2.01 -8.23
C THR A 28 7.80 1.23 -8.75
N PRO A 29 7.88 -0.12 -8.80
CA PRO A 29 6.75 -0.94 -9.23
C PRO A 29 5.60 -0.86 -8.21
N ALA A 30 4.38 -1.15 -8.67
CA ALA A 30 3.26 -1.33 -7.76
C ALA A 30 3.54 -2.52 -6.84
N LEU A 31 3.25 -2.36 -5.55
CA LEU A 31 3.32 -3.42 -4.56
C LEU A 31 1.94 -4.09 -4.46
N GLU A 32 1.87 -5.38 -4.79
CA GLU A 32 0.68 -6.19 -4.55
C GLU A 32 0.43 -6.34 -3.05
N LEU A 33 -0.83 -6.23 -2.63
CA LEU A 33 -1.25 -6.43 -1.26
C LEU A 33 -2.09 -7.70 -1.15
N LEU A 34 -1.66 -8.57 -0.23
CA LEU A 34 -2.32 -9.82 0.10
C LEU A 34 -3.15 -9.65 1.39
N PRO A 35 -3.99 -10.64 1.75
CA PRO A 35 -4.73 -10.60 3.02
C PRO A 35 -3.84 -10.46 4.27
N LEU A 36 -2.59 -10.92 4.20
CA LEU A 36 -1.54 -10.69 5.20
C LEU A 36 -0.26 -10.26 4.49
N ASN A 37 0.26 -9.09 4.85
CA ASN A 37 1.50 -8.56 4.31
C ASN A 37 2.56 -8.53 5.41
N VAL A 38 3.67 -9.24 5.21
CA VAL A 38 4.81 -9.24 6.12
C VAL A 38 5.97 -8.51 5.43
N LEU A 39 6.39 -7.38 5.98
CA LEU A 39 7.39 -6.52 5.38
C LEU A 39 8.78 -6.76 5.98
N VAL A 40 9.68 -7.38 5.22
CA VAL A 40 11.02 -7.77 5.67
C VAL A 40 12.09 -7.17 4.76
N GLY A 41 13.22 -6.79 5.33
CA GLY A 41 14.37 -6.29 4.57
C GLY A 41 15.42 -5.63 5.47
N PRO A 42 16.62 -5.30 4.95
CA PRO A 42 17.67 -4.62 5.70
C PRO A 42 17.22 -3.27 6.31
N ASN A 43 17.92 -2.79 7.34
CA ASN A 43 17.70 -1.43 7.83
C ASN A 43 17.96 -0.41 6.70
N GLY A 44 17.12 0.61 6.61
CA GLY A 44 17.18 1.60 5.52
C GLY A 44 16.49 1.18 4.22
N SER A 45 15.93 -0.02 4.10
CA SER A 45 15.27 -0.51 2.87
C SER A 45 13.90 0.12 2.57
N GLY A 46 13.52 1.22 3.23
CA GLY A 46 12.24 1.91 2.99
C GLY A 46 11.00 1.34 3.70
N LYS A 47 11.16 0.38 4.62
CA LYS A 47 10.02 -0.22 5.35
C LYS A 47 9.16 0.81 6.10
N SER A 48 9.79 1.66 6.92
CA SER A 48 9.08 2.73 7.64
C SER A 48 8.44 3.74 6.67
N ASN A 49 9.02 3.94 5.49
CA ASN A 49 8.45 4.84 4.48
C ASN A 49 7.16 4.29 3.86
N LEU A 50 7.03 2.96 3.72
CA LEU A 50 5.75 2.35 3.32
C LEU A 50 4.65 2.67 4.34
N PHE A 51 4.96 2.57 5.64
CA PHE A 51 4.00 2.94 6.69
C PHE A 51 3.66 4.44 6.65
N SER A 52 4.65 5.33 6.48
CA SER A 52 4.39 6.76 6.32
C SER A 52 3.47 7.07 5.13
N ALA A 53 3.66 6.38 4.01
CA ALA A 53 2.79 6.52 2.84
C ALA A 53 1.33 6.08 3.13
N LEU A 54 1.15 4.97 3.85
CA LEU A 54 -0.16 4.52 4.31
C LEU A 54 -0.80 5.52 5.30
N SER A 55 -0.01 6.13 6.19
CA SER A 55 -0.50 7.17 7.10
C SER A 55 -1.00 8.40 6.36
N ILE A 56 -0.36 8.79 5.25
CA ILE A 56 -0.85 9.88 4.40
C ILE A 56 -2.21 9.52 3.80
N LEU A 57 -2.38 8.29 3.29
CA LEU A 57 -3.67 7.83 2.77
C LEU A 57 -4.75 7.81 3.86
N GLN A 58 -4.40 7.41 5.09
CA GLN A 58 -5.31 7.43 6.23
C GLN A 58 -5.72 8.84 6.64
N ALA A 59 -4.80 9.80 6.57
CA ALA A 59 -5.05 11.21 6.86
C ALA A 59 -5.73 11.96 5.71
N ALA A 60 -5.78 11.33 4.51
CA ALA A 60 -6.39 11.95 3.35
C ALA A 60 -7.87 12.24 3.63
N PRO A 61 -8.34 13.45 3.30
CA PRO A 61 -9.70 13.84 3.59
C PRO A 61 -10.65 12.99 2.74
N SER A 62 -11.59 12.32 3.40
CA SER A 62 -12.65 11.54 2.72
C SER A 62 -13.60 12.41 1.88
N LYS A 63 -13.52 13.73 2.04
CA LYS A 63 -14.17 14.74 1.21
C LYS A 63 -13.18 15.84 0.88
N ILE A 64 -12.94 16.08 -0.41
CA ILE A 64 -12.00 17.10 -0.93
C ILE A 64 -12.28 18.51 -0.35
N THR A 65 -13.49 18.79 0.12
CA THR A 65 -13.87 20.08 0.71
C THR A 65 -13.34 20.31 2.12
N ARG A 66 -12.72 19.32 2.77
CA ARG A 66 -12.17 19.46 4.13
C ARG A 66 -10.64 19.58 4.09
N PRO A 67 -10.04 20.57 4.77
CA PRO A 67 -8.59 20.70 4.87
C PRO A 67 -7.96 19.47 5.55
N ILE A 68 -6.77 19.10 5.10
CA ILE A 68 -5.91 18.10 5.77
C ILE A 68 -5.41 18.74 7.07
N ARG A 69 -5.52 18.02 8.20
CA ARG A 69 -5.05 18.46 9.53
C ARG A 69 -4.02 17.51 10.09
#